data_AF-A0A2Z6LZJ0-F1
#
_entry.id   AF-A0A2Z6LZJ0-F1
#
_cell.length_a   1.000
_cell.length_b   1.000
_cell.length_c   1.000
_cell.angle_alpha   90.00
_cell.angle_beta   90.00
_cell.angle_gamma   90.00
#
_symmetry.space_group_name_H-M   'P 1'
#
loop_
_entity.id
_entity.type
_entity.pdbx_description
1 polymer ?
#
loop_
_entity_poly.entity_id
_entity_poly.type
_entity_poly.pdbx_seq_one_letter_code
_entity_poly.pdbx_strand_id
1 'polypeptide(L)'
;TFIAGISPYALRWNEGFLILGTQFAGGVFLGTALMHFLSDANETFGDLTDKEYPFAFMLACVGYLITMLADCVISSLLEKPHGAADVEVQVAGSDKRRSNDVTSQSKYQGSSETNDHDHVCSTSMGDNVYIFIYVYIIALCAHSVFEGLAIGISETKADAWKALWTICLHKIFAAIAMAIALLRMAPNRSLLSVAAYAFAFAISSPIGVAIGIVLDSTTQGHAVDWTFAISMGLACVSLGIGVIAVVMIWDT
;
A
#
# COMPACT_ATOMS: atom_id res chain seq x y z
N THR A 1 16.65 -3.13 0.10
CA THR A 1 15.40 -2.41 -0.17
C THR A 1 15.46 -1.54 -1.42
N PHE A 2 16.29 -0.48 -1.47
CA PHE A 2 16.31 0.44 -2.61
C PHE A 2 16.52 -0.23 -3.97
N ILE A 3 17.55 -1.08 -4.12
CA ILE A 3 17.84 -1.82 -5.36
C ILE A 3 16.65 -2.70 -5.77
N ALA A 4 16.05 -3.38 -4.80
CA ALA A 4 14.87 -4.23 -5.00
C ALA A 4 13.63 -3.42 -5.42
N GLY A 5 13.51 -2.17 -4.98
CA GLY A 5 12.45 -1.24 -5.42
C GLY A 5 12.68 -0.64 -6.81
N ILE A 6 13.87 -0.79 -7.39
CA ILE A 6 14.15 -0.34 -8.77
C ILE A 6 14.11 -1.52 -9.76
N SER A 7 14.26 -2.75 -9.26
CA SER A 7 14.43 -3.93 -10.12
C SER A 7 13.31 -4.17 -11.13
N PRO A 8 12.00 -3.95 -10.83
CA PRO A 8 10.96 -4.19 -11.81
C PRO A 8 11.02 -3.24 -13.02
N TYR A 9 11.50 -2.01 -12.83
CA TYR A 9 11.72 -1.08 -13.93
C TYR A 9 12.96 -1.47 -14.76
N ALA A 10 14.04 -1.90 -14.09
CA ALA A 10 15.29 -2.27 -14.75
C ALA A 10 15.19 -3.56 -15.59
N LEU A 11 14.33 -4.50 -15.18
CA LEU A 11 14.35 -5.86 -15.72
C LEU A 11 13.24 -6.22 -16.72
N ARG A 12 12.42 -5.27 -17.20
CA ARG A 12 11.34 -5.52 -18.20
C ARG A 12 10.58 -6.84 -17.94
N TRP A 13 10.06 -7.00 -16.73
CA TRP A 13 9.36 -8.22 -16.33
C TRP A 13 8.12 -8.46 -17.21
N ASN A 14 7.87 -9.73 -17.54
CA ASN A 14 6.68 -10.14 -18.26
C ASN A 14 5.43 -9.97 -17.37
N GLU A 15 4.27 -9.65 -17.93
CA GLU A 15 3.00 -9.45 -17.23
C GLU A 15 2.63 -10.64 -16.34
N GLY A 16 2.83 -11.87 -16.83
CA GLY A 16 2.58 -13.07 -16.04
C GLY A 16 3.48 -13.18 -14.80
N PHE A 17 4.71 -12.69 -14.89
CA PHE A 17 5.65 -12.66 -13.76
C PHE A 17 5.30 -11.54 -12.77
N LEU A 18 4.79 -10.39 -13.27
CA LEU A 18 4.29 -9.30 -12.42
C LEU A 18 3.08 -9.75 -11.60
N ILE A 19 2.12 -10.42 -12.23
CA ILE A 19 0.92 -10.95 -11.56
C ILE A 19 1.31 -12.00 -10.51
N LEU A 20 2.15 -12.98 -10.88
CA LEU A 20 2.61 -14.00 -9.94
C LEU A 20 3.39 -13.37 -8.77
N GLY A 21 4.23 -12.37 -9.06
CA GLY A 21 4.97 -11.61 -8.05
C GLY A 21 4.07 -10.88 -7.07
N THR A 22 2.97 -10.29 -7.52
CA THR A 22 1.99 -9.61 -6.63
C THR A 22 1.28 -10.58 -5.70
N GLN A 23 0.87 -11.77 -6.18
CA GLN A 23 0.23 -12.79 -5.34
C GLN A 23 1.19 -13.37 -4.32
N PHE A 24 2.42 -13.67 -4.75
CA PHE A 24 3.47 -14.14 -3.86
C PHE A 24 3.78 -13.12 -2.76
N ALA A 25 3.92 -11.84 -3.12
CA ALA A 25 4.15 -10.77 -2.16
C ALA A 25 2.99 -10.63 -1.16
N GLY A 26 1.74 -10.70 -1.64
CA GLY A 26 0.56 -10.71 -0.76
C GLY A 26 0.59 -11.83 0.28
N GLY A 27 0.97 -13.05 -0.14
CA GLY A 27 1.15 -14.18 0.76
C GLY A 27 2.28 -13.97 1.78
N VAL A 28 3.43 -13.43 1.35
CA VAL A 28 4.54 -13.09 2.24
C VAL A 28 4.11 -12.05 3.29
N PHE A 29 3.43 -10.97 2.88
CA PHE A 29 2.94 -9.94 3.83
C PHE A 29 1.92 -10.50 4.81
N LEU A 30 0.96 -11.31 4.34
CA LEU A 30 -0.02 -11.93 5.22
C LEU A 30 0.65 -12.86 6.23
N GLY A 31 1.62 -13.67 5.79
CA GLY A 31 2.38 -14.56 6.66
C GLY A 31 3.17 -13.79 7.72
N THR A 32 3.88 -12.73 7.32
CA THR A 32 4.63 -11.87 8.25
C THR A 32 3.70 -11.14 9.23
N ALA A 33 2.54 -10.64 8.77
CA ALA A 33 1.55 -10.01 9.64
C ALA A 33 1.10 -10.95 10.77
N LEU A 34 0.74 -12.19 10.43
CA LEU A 34 0.19 -13.15 11.39
C LEU A 34 1.25 -13.80 12.29
N MET A 35 2.38 -14.20 11.73
CA MET A 35 3.38 -15.00 12.45
C MET A 35 4.41 -14.17 13.20
N HIS A 36 4.69 -12.95 12.72
CA HIS A 36 5.70 -12.08 13.33
C HIS A 36 4.98 -10.97 14.11
N PHE A 37 4.38 -10.00 13.42
CA PHE A 37 3.84 -8.81 14.08
C PHE A 37 2.72 -9.10 15.07
N LEU A 38 1.75 -9.92 14.69
CA LEU A 38 0.63 -10.26 15.57
C LEU A 38 1.06 -11.16 16.73
N SER A 39 1.99 -12.09 16.50
CA SER A 39 2.54 -12.96 17.53
C SER A 39 3.34 -12.15 18.55
N ASP A 40 4.27 -11.32 18.09
CA ASP A 40 5.12 -10.48 18.95
C ASP A 40 4.27 -9.52 19.77
N ALA A 41 3.28 -8.84 19.14
CA ALA A 41 2.37 -7.97 19.88
C ALA A 41 1.56 -8.74 20.94
N ASN A 42 1.14 -9.97 20.63
CA ASN A 42 0.37 -10.80 21.57
C ASN A 42 1.21 -11.27 22.75
N GLU A 43 2.47 -11.63 22.52
CA GLU A 43 3.44 -11.97 23.57
C GLU A 43 3.69 -10.76 24.48
N THR A 44 4.04 -9.61 23.92
CA THR A 44 4.31 -8.40 24.72
C THR A 44 3.09 -7.93 25.52
N PHE A 45 1.89 -7.99 24.94
CA PHE A 45 0.68 -7.67 25.72
C PHE A 45 0.43 -8.65 26.85
N GLY A 46 0.75 -9.94 26.66
CA GLY A 46 0.67 -10.97 27.71
C GLY A 46 1.57 -10.68 28.91
N ASP A 47 2.75 -10.10 28.66
CA ASP A 47 3.69 -9.71 29.72
C ASP A 47 3.30 -8.39 30.41
N LEU A 48 2.62 -7.49 29.70
CA LEU A 48 2.25 -6.15 30.20
C LEU A 48 0.95 -6.10 31.00
N THR A 49 0.06 -7.09 30.87
CA THR A 49 -1.26 -7.06 31.49
C THR A 49 -1.64 -8.40 32.10
N ASP A 50 -2.07 -8.39 33.36
CA ASP A 50 -2.59 -9.59 34.04
C ASP A 50 -4.02 -9.97 33.58
N LYS A 51 -4.60 -9.22 32.63
CA LYS A 51 -5.94 -9.48 32.11
C LYS A 51 -5.87 -10.40 30.89
N GLU A 52 -6.59 -11.53 30.94
CA GLU A 52 -6.81 -12.41 29.79
C GLU A 52 -7.71 -11.75 28.73
N TYR A 53 -7.21 -10.72 28.06
CA TYR A 53 -7.89 -10.07 26.95
C TYR A 53 -6.95 -9.98 25.73
N PRO A 54 -7.40 -10.36 24.52
CA PRO A 54 -6.57 -10.43 23.32
C PRO A 54 -6.34 -9.04 22.70
N PHE A 55 -5.58 -8.19 23.39
CA PHE A 55 -5.31 -6.79 22.99
C PHE A 55 -4.67 -6.69 21.60
N ALA A 56 -3.73 -7.58 21.26
CA ALA A 56 -3.10 -7.62 19.94
C ALA A 56 -4.11 -7.81 18.81
N PHE A 57 -5.04 -8.76 18.97
CA PHE A 57 -6.08 -9.05 17.99
C PHE A 57 -7.11 -7.91 17.90
N MET A 58 -7.47 -7.30 19.03
CA MET A 58 -8.31 -6.10 19.03
C MET A 58 -7.65 -4.97 18.24
N LEU A 59 -6.37 -4.70 18.47
CA LEU A 59 -5.63 -3.65 17.77
C LEU A 59 -5.52 -3.94 16.27
N ALA A 60 -5.34 -5.21 15.89
CA ALA A 60 -5.35 -5.65 14.50
C ALA A 60 -6.72 -5.40 13.83
N CYS A 61 -7.83 -5.74 14.50
CA CYS A 61 -9.18 -5.46 13.99
C CYS A 61 -9.44 -3.95 13.85
N VAL A 62 -9.08 -3.17 14.87
CA VAL A 62 -9.25 -1.70 14.86
C VAL A 62 -8.46 -1.09 13.71
N GLY A 63 -7.20 -1.48 13.52
CA GLY A 63 -6.42 -0.93 12.42
C GLY A 63 -6.94 -1.37 11.04
N TYR A 64 -7.44 -2.60 10.89
CA TYR A 64 -8.08 -3.01 9.65
C TYR A 64 -9.30 -2.12 9.32
N LEU A 65 -10.12 -1.81 10.32
CA LEU A 65 -11.24 -0.86 10.18
C LEU A 65 -10.77 0.56 9.81
N ILE A 66 -9.69 1.06 10.43
CA ILE A 66 -9.12 2.37 10.09
C ILE A 66 -8.64 2.39 8.64
N THR A 67 -8.03 1.31 8.17
CA THR A 67 -7.56 1.19 6.79
C THR A 67 -8.71 1.18 5.80
N MET A 68 -9.76 0.40 6.08
CA MET A 68 -10.99 0.40 5.29
C MET A 68 -11.67 1.77 5.30
N LEU A 69 -11.75 2.43 6.46
CA LEU A 69 -12.32 3.77 6.56
C LEU A 69 -11.50 4.78 5.76
N ALA A 70 -10.17 4.69 5.77
CA ALA A 70 -9.32 5.54 4.94
C ALA A 70 -9.61 5.32 3.44
N ASP A 71 -9.75 4.08 3.00
CA ASP A 71 -10.10 3.75 1.61
C ASP A 71 -11.49 4.28 1.22
N CYS A 72 -12.49 4.13 2.11
CA CYS A 72 -13.82 4.69 1.92
C CYS A 72 -13.82 6.21 1.88
N VAL A 73 -13.06 6.87 2.75
CA VAL A 73 -12.95 8.34 2.80
C VAL A 73 -12.27 8.84 1.54
N ILE A 74 -11.18 8.21 1.11
CA ILE A 74 -10.49 8.56 -0.14
C ILE A 74 -11.46 8.38 -1.32
N SER A 75 -12.15 7.25 -1.41
CA SER A 75 -13.14 7.00 -2.48
C SER A 75 -14.29 8.02 -2.45
N SER A 76 -14.82 8.34 -1.26
CA SER A 76 -15.92 9.30 -1.10
C SER A 76 -15.52 10.75 -1.39
N LEU A 77 -14.26 11.12 -1.10
CA LEU A 77 -13.72 12.46 -1.42
C LEU A 77 -13.35 12.60 -2.90
N LEU A 78 -13.09 11.48 -3.56
CA LEU A 78 -12.76 11.43 -4.99
C LEU A 78 -14.00 11.24 -5.88
N GLU A 79 -15.08 10.67 -5.35
CA GLU A 79 -16.41 10.73 -5.94
C GLU A 79 -16.99 12.14 -5.80
N LYS A 80 -16.84 12.93 -6.86
CA LYS A 80 -17.68 14.12 -7.06
C LYS A 80 -19.14 13.69 -6.95
N PRO A 81 -20.02 14.40 -6.20
CA PRO A 81 -21.44 14.08 -6.19
C PRO A 81 -22.01 14.43 -7.58
N HIS A 82 -22.05 13.43 -8.46
CA HIS A 82 -22.97 13.48 -9.59
C HIS A 82 -24.36 13.28 -9.01
N GLY A 83 -25.13 14.35 -9.02
CA GLY A 83 -26.55 14.30 -8.69
C GLY A 83 -27.24 13.21 -9.48
N ALA A 84 -28.05 12.43 -8.77
CA ALA A 84 -29.22 11.69 -9.21
C ALA A 84 -29.36 11.42 -10.73
N ALA A 85 -29.17 10.17 -11.15
CA ALA A 85 -30.20 9.41 -11.87
C ALA A 85 -29.71 8.00 -12.23
N ASP A 86 -30.49 7.03 -11.73
CA ASP A 86 -30.83 5.72 -12.31
C ASP A 86 -29.76 4.64 -12.58
N VAL A 87 -29.75 3.71 -11.61
CA VAL A 87 -29.81 2.25 -11.79
C VAL A 87 -30.15 1.82 -13.23
N GLU A 88 -29.21 1.18 -13.91
CA GLU A 88 -29.52 0.03 -14.75
C GLU A 88 -28.46 -1.06 -14.60
N VAL A 89 -28.90 -2.15 -13.97
CA VAL A 89 -28.24 -3.44 -13.93
C VAL A 89 -28.39 -4.08 -15.31
N GLN A 90 -27.30 -4.38 -16.02
CA GLN A 90 -27.31 -5.45 -17.03
C GLN A 90 -26.05 -6.32 -16.95
N VAL A 91 -26.25 -7.48 -16.34
CA VAL A 91 -25.51 -8.73 -16.51
C VAL A 91 -25.80 -9.28 -17.90
N ALA A 92 -24.78 -9.61 -18.70
CA ALA A 92 -24.75 -10.81 -19.55
C ALA A 92 -23.51 -10.84 -20.47
N GLY A 93 -22.80 -11.98 -20.46
CA GLY A 93 -21.82 -12.31 -21.50
C GLY A 93 -22.44 -13.02 -22.72
N SER A 94 -21.56 -13.30 -23.68
CA SER A 94 -21.61 -14.33 -24.75
C SER A 94 -21.79 -13.83 -26.20
N ASP A 95 -20.71 -13.98 -26.96
CA ASP A 95 -20.56 -14.37 -28.37
C ASP A 95 -21.77 -14.35 -29.33
N LYS A 96 -21.63 -13.63 -30.47
CA LYS A 96 -21.67 -14.26 -31.81
C LYS A 96 -21.24 -13.37 -32.99
N ARG A 97 -20.46 -14.02 -33.84
CA ARG A 97 -19.96 -13.78 -35.20
C ARG A 97 -20.99 -13.27 -36.25
N ARG A 98 -20.46 -12.43 -37.18
CA ARG A 98 -20.58 -12.46 -38.67
C ARG A 98 -21.67 -11.64 -39.39
N SER A 99 -21.22 -10.68 -40.21
CA SER A 99 -21.44 -10.55 -41.68
C SER A 99 -21.78 -9.14 -42.18
N ASN A 100 -21.05 -8.74 -43.23
CA ASN A 100 -21.21 -7.66 -44.21
C ASN A 100 -22.62 -7.09 -44.42
N ASP A 101 -22.73 -5.76 -44.58
CA ASP A 101 -23.27 -5.14 -45.80
C ASP A 101 -22.84 -3.65 -45.90
N VAL A 102 -23.00 -3.11 -47.10
CA VAL A 102 -22.25 -2.03 -47.76
C VAL A 102 -23.07 -0.73 -47.86
N THR A 103 -22.35 0.40 -47.99
CA THR A 103 -22.80 1.71 -48.52
C THR A 103 -23.62 2.64 -47.62
N SER A 104 -23.02 3.80 -47.28
CA SER A 104 -23.47 5.12 -47.76
C SER A 104 -22.47 6.20 -47.35
N GLN A 105 -21.67 6.65 -48.32
CA GLN A 105 -20.95 7.93 -48.26
C GLN A 105 -21.97 9.07 -48.26
N SER A 106 -21.88 9.98 -47.30
CA SER A 106 -22.26 11.37 -47.53
C SER A 106 -21.24 12.30 -46.90
N LYS A 107 -20.79 13.23 -47.72
CA LYS A 107 -19.75 14.22 -47.51
C LYS A 107 -20.46 15.53 -47.19
N TYR A 108 -20.23 16.10 -46.01
CA TYR A 108 -20.48 17.52 -45.77
C TYR A 108 -19.30 18.11 -45.00
N GLN A 109 -18.73 19.14 -45.63
CA GLN A 109 -17.68 19.99 -45.09
C GLN A 109 -18.27 21.40 -45.04
N GLY A 110 -18.17 22.06 -43.88
CA GLY A 110 -18.61 23.43 -43.66
C GLY A 110 -17.92 24.00 -42.41
N SER A 111 -17.11 25.02 -42.64
CA SER A 111 -16.19 25.73 -41.76
C SER A 111 -16.86 26.77 -40.84
N SER A 112 -16.28 26.99 -39.66
CA SER A 112 -15.75 28.29 -39.16
C SER A 112 -15.91 28.51 -37.66
N GLU A 113 -14.86 29.09 -37.10
CA GLU A 113 -14.48 29.31 -35.70
C GLU A 113 -15.37 30.32 -34.94
N THR A 114 -15.51 30.10 -33.63
CA THR A 114 -15.43 31.17 -32.61
C THR A 114 -14.88 30.60 -31.30
N ASN A 115 -13.84 31.25 -30.78
CA ASN A 115 -13.12 30.95 -29.54
C ASN A 115 -13.90 31.32 -28.27
N ASP A 116 -13.45 30.67 -27.19
CA ASP A 116 -13.45 31.10 -25.78
C ASP A 116 -14.77 31.13 -24.99
N HIS A 117 -14.97 30.08 -24.19
CA HIS A 117 -15.29 30.23 -22.77
C HIS A 117 -14.59 29.17 -21.91
N ASP A 118 -13.95 29.71 -20.88
CA ASP A 118 -13.11 29.15 -19.84
C ASP A 118 -13.60 27.91 -19.06
N HIS A 119 -12.61 27.06 -18.75
CA HIS A 119 -12.40 26.32 -17.50
C HIS A 119 -13.57 25.55 -16.84
N VAL A 120 -13.60 24.22 -16.99
CA VAL A 120 -13.64 23.26 -15.85
C VAL A 120 -12.93 21.94 -16.24
N CYS A 121 -11.66 21.84 -15.84
CA CYS A 121 -11.09 20.68 -15.13
C CYS A 121 -11.36 19.28 -15.74
N SER A 122 -10.60 18.92 -16.77
CA SER A 122 -10.23 17.53 -17.08
C SER A 122 -9.21 16.99 -16.06
N THR A 123 -9.43 17.24 -14.78
CA THR A 123 -8.51 16.88 -13.68
C THR A 123 -9.07 15.80 -12.77
N SER A 124 -10.03 14.98 -13.23
CA SER A 124 -10.79 14.10 -12.32
C SER A 124 -10.39 12.63 -12.30
N MET A 125 -9.54 12.14 -13.22
CA MET A 125 -9.06 10.74 -13.18
C MET A 125 -7.58 10.64 -12.82
N GLY A 126 -6.76 11.58 -13.27
CA GLY A 126 -5.33 11.62 -12.95
C GLY A 126 -5.08 11.89 -11.47
N ASP A 127 -5.67 12.95 -10.93
CA ASP A 127 -5.46 13.44 -9.55
C ASP A 127 -5.78 12.39 -8.48
N ASN A 128 -6.81 11.58 -8.74
CA ASN A 128 -7.23 10.49 -7.87
C ASN A 128 -6.12 9.44 -7.71
N VAL A 129 -5.50 9.03 -8.82
CA VAL A 129 -4.39 8.07 -8.84
C VAL A 129 -3.16 8.63 -8.11
N TYR A 130 -2.87 9.93 -8.25
CA TYR A 130 -1.78 10.55 -7.49
C TYR A 130 -2.03 10.47 -5.98
N ILE A 131 -3.25 10.77 -5.52
CA ILE A 131 -3.63 10.68 -4.11
C ILE A 131 -3.47 9.25 -3.59
N PHE A 132 -3.97 8.24 -4.31
CA PHE A 132 -3.78 6.83 -3.95
C PHE A 132 -2.29 6.45 -3.84
N ILE A 133 -1.46 6.86 -4.80
CA ILE A 133 -0.02 6.62 -4.76
C ILE A 133 0.62 7.31 -3.54
N TYR A 134 0.26 8.56 -3.23
CA TYR A 134 0.83 9.26 -2.08
C TYR A 134 0.44 8.61 -0.75
N VAL A 135 -0.84 8.26 -0.57
CA VAL A 135 -1.32 7.55 0.62
C VAL A 135 -0.62 6.19 0.75
N TYR A 136 -0.48 5.46 -0.35
CA TYR A 136 0.23 4.16 -0.40
C TYR A 136 1.69 4.29 0.05
N ILE A 137 2.43 5.27 -0.49
CA ILE A 137 3.84 5.48 -0.12
C ILE A 137 3.99 5.95 1.34
N ILE A 138 3.11 6.85 1.81
CA ILE A 138 3.12 7.31 3.21
C ILE A 138 2.84 6.13 4.14
N ALA A 139 1.85 5.30 3.83
CA ALA A 139 1.51 4.11 4.62
C ALA A 139 2.67 3.12 4.69
N LEU A 140 3.32 2.81 3.56
CA LEU A 140 4.49 1.93 3.54
C LEU A 140 5.69 2.53 4.29
N CYS A 141 5.89 3.84 4.22
CA CYS A 141 6.95 4.50 4.99
C CYS A 141 6.66 4.44 6.49
N ALA A 142 5.43 4.73 6.91
CA ALA A 142 5.01 4.64 8.31
C ALA A 142 5.15 3.20 8.85
N HIS A 143 4.69 2.20 8.10
CA HIS A 143 4.88 0.78 8.42
C HIS A 143 6.35 0.47 8.70
N SER A 144 7.24 0.91 7.81
CA SER A 144 8.64 0.58 7.93
C SER A 144 9.40 1.41 8.98
N VAL A 145 8.84 2.56 9.41
CA VAL A 145 9.27 3.26 10.63
C VAL A 145 8.90 2.43 11.85
N PHE A 146 7.70 1.88 11.94
CA PHE A 146 7.28 1.04 13.08
C PHE A 146 8.10 -0.26 13.19
N GLU A 147 8.44 -0.87 12.06
CA GLU A 147 9.39 -2.00 12.03
C GLU A 147 10.77 -1.62 12.55
N GLY A 148 11.29 -0.46 12.12
CA GLY A 148 12.57 0.04 12.59
C GLY A 148 12.54 0.35 14.09
N LEU A 149 11.44 0.95 14.55
CA LEU A 149 11.21 1.28 15.95
C LEU A 149 11.32 0.02 16.82
N ALA A 150 10.68 -1.07 16.40
CA ALA A 150 10.72 -2.36 17.08
C ALA A 150 12.14 -2.94 17.24
N ILE A 151 12.98 -2.83 16.20
CA ILE A 151 14.40 -3.23 16.29
C ILE A 151 15.14 -2.33 17.29
N GLY A 152 14.84 -1.03 17.30
CA GLY A 152 15.51 -0.05 18.16
C GLY A 152 15.18 -0.21 19.65
N ILE A 153 13.99 -0.71 19.99
CA ILE A 153 13.53 -0.94 21.37
C ILE A 153 13.64 -2.41 21.80
N SER A 154 14.33 -3.25 21.01
CA SER A 154 14.53 -4.66 21.36
C SER A 154 15.35 -4.81 22.64
N GLU A 155 14.85 -5.61 23.59
CA GLU A 155 15.48 -5.79 24.91
C GLU A 155 16.90 -6.36 24.84
N THR A 156 17.15 -7.26 23.88
CA THR A 156 18.45 -7.90 23.71
C THR A 156 19.03 -7.70 22.32
N LYS A 157 20.36 -7.66 22.25
CA LYS A 157 21.10 -7.63 20.98
C LYS A 157 20.79 -8.83 20.09
N ALA A 158 20.49 -9.98 20.70
CA ALA A 158 20.17 -11.19 19.94
C ALA A 158 18.80 -11.07 19.27
N ASP A 159 17.80 -10.52 19.97
CA ASP A 159 16.45 -10.35 19.43
C ASP A 159 16.40 -9.23 18.39
N ALA A 160 17.17 -8.15 18.59
CA ALA A 160 17.37 -7.13 17.56
C ALA A 160 17.97 -7.72 16.27
N TRP A 161 18.95 -8.63 16.39
CA TRP A 161 19.56 -9.29 15.23
C TRP A 161 18.59 -10.26 14.53
N LYS A 162 17.79 -11.02 15.29
CA LYS A 162 16.74 -11.89 14.74
C LYS A 162 15.69 -11.07 14.00
N ALA A 163 15.16 -10.03 14.64
CA ALA A 163 14.19 -9.11 14.07
C ALA A 163 14.74 -8.45 12.80
N LEU A 164 16.00 -7.99 12.83
CA LEU A 164 16.67 -7.42 11.66
C LEU A 164 16.74 -8.42 10.49
N TRP A 165 17.10 -9.68 10.74
CA TRP A 165 17.17 -10.70 9.68
C TRP A 165 15.79 -10.98 9.07
N THR A 166 14.78 -11.19 9.92
CA THR A 166 13.39 -11.41 9.51
C THR A 166 12.86 -10.22 8.70
N ILE A 167 13.13 -8.99 9.16
CA ILE A 167 12.71 -7.75 8.51
C ILE A 167 13.42 -7.53 7.19
N CYS A 168 14.73 -7.78 7.12
CA CYS A 168 15.46 -7.66 5.86
C CYS A 168 14.90 -8.58 4.77
N LEU A 169 14.50 -9.80 5.11
CA LEU A 169 13.93 -10.74 4.15
C LEU A 169 12.60 -10.23 3.57
N HIS A 170 11.63 -9.86 4.40
CA HIS A 170 10.34 -9.41 3.88
C HIS A 170 10.39 -7.99 3.30
N LYS A 171 11.33 -7.14 3.73
CA LYS A 171 11.49 -5.78 3.20
C LYS A 171 12.03 -5.74 1.76
N ILE A 172 12.73 -6.80 1.32
CA ILE A 172 13.11 -6.97 -0.10
C ILE A 172 11.86 -7.24 -0.94
N PHE A 173 11.02 -8.18 -0.51
CA PHE A 173 9.76 -8.49 -1.18
C PHE A 173 8.77 -7.32 -1.14
N ALA A 174 8.71 -6.58 -0.03
CA ALA A 174 8.01 -5.29 0.12
C ALA A 174 8.40 -4.29 -0.95
N ALA A 175 9.71 -4.07 -1.12
CA ALA A 175 10.21 -3.10 -2.10
C ALA A 175 9.86 -3.51 -3.55
N ILE A 176 9.97 -4.81 -3.87
CA ILE A 176 9.60 -5.32 -5.20
C ILE A 176 8.10 -5.15 -5.45
N ALA A 177 7.26 -5.55 -4.49
CA ALA A 177 5.81 -5.45 -4.61
C ALA A 177 5.35 -4.01 -4.77
N MET A 178 5.90 -3.09 -3.98
CA MET A 178 5.67 -1.65 -4.10
C MET A 178 6.05 -1.14 -5.48
N ALA A 179 7.20 -1.54 -6.02
CA ALA A 179 7.64 -1.10 -7.33
C ALA A 179 6.75 -1.62 -8.46
N ILE A 180 6.25 -2.86 -8.36
CA ILE A 180 5.25 -3.41 -9.30
C ILE A 180 3.93 -2.64 -9.18
N ALA A 181 3.47 -2.37 -7.95
CA ALA A 181 2.25 -1.61 -7.69
C ALA A 181 2.31 -0.21 -8.32
N LEU A 182 3.43 0.50 -8.14
CA LEU A 182 3.66 1.80 -8.74
C LEU A 182 3.68 1.75 -10.28
N LEU A 183 4.29 0.72 -10.86
CA LEU A 183 4.33 0.53 -12.32
C LEU A 183 2.93 0.28 -12.90
N ARG A 184 2.06 -0.43 -12.18
CA ARG A 184 0.69 -0.72 -12.64
C ARG A 184 -0.24 0.47 -12.43
N MET A 185 -0.14 1.17 -11.30
CA MET A 185 -0.92 2.40 -11.04
C MET A 185 -0.51 3.57 -11.94
N ALA A 186 0.77 3.69 -12.30
CA ALA A 186 1.27 4.81 -13.10
C ALA A 186 2.43 4.41 -14.06
N PRO A 187 2.13 3.73 -15.18
CA PRO A 187 3.14 3.14 -16.07
C PRO A 187 4.07 4.17 -16.76
N ASN A 188 3.62 5.42 -16.91
CA ASN A 188 4.39 6.49 -17.56
C ASN A 188 5.28 7.31 -16.61
N ARG A 189 5.45 6.89 -15.34
CA ARG A 189 6.30 7.65 -14.40
C ARG A 189 7.78 7.49 -14.71
N SER A 190 8.50 8.60 -14.58
CA SER A 190 9.95 8.62 -14.73
C SER A 190 10.62 7.72 -13.68
N LEU A 191 11.70 7.05 -14.08
CA LEU A 191 12.57 6.27 -13.19
C LEU A 191 12.92 7.00 -11.89
N LEU A 192 13.12 8.32 -11.99
CA LEU A 192 13.49 9.16 -10.87
C LEU A 192 12.40 9.22 -9.79
N SER A 193 11.12 9.19 -10.17
CA SER A 193 10.01 9.17 -9.21
C SER A 193 9.97 7.84 -8.46
N VAL A 194 10.09 6.72 -9.17
CA VAL A 194 10.13 5.37 -8.57
C VAL A 194 11.35 5.23 -7.65
N ALA A 195 12.51 5.71 -8.09
CA ALA A 195 13.72 5.75 -7.27
C ALA A 195 13.52 6.61 -6.02
N ALA A 196 12.88 7.78 -6.12
CA ALA A 196 12.60 8.62 -4.96
C ALA A 196 11.68 7.92 -3.94
N TYR A 197 10.62 7.27 -4.39
CA TYR A 197 9.73 6.48 -3.52
C TYR A 197 10.46 5.29 -2.87
N ALA A 198 11.27 4.56 -3.64
CA ALA A 198 12.09 3.46 -3.13
C ALA A 198 13.16 3.94 -2.12
N PHE A 199 13.68 5.14 -2.30
CA PHE A 199 14.62 5.76 -1.35
C PHE A 199 13.91 6.15 -0.05
N ALA A 200 12.74 6.78 -0.13
CA ALA A 200 11.92 7.13 1.03
C ALA A 200 11.56 5.88 1.86
N PHE A 201 11.16 4.79 1.19
CA PHE A 201 10.89 3.50 1.84
C PHE A 201 12.16 2.81 2.39
N ALA A 202 13.33 3.08 1.81
CA ALA A 202 14.59 2.52 2.32
C ALA A 202 15.07 3.24 3.59
N ILE A 203 14.98 4.57 3.64
CA ILE A 203 15.46 5.38 4.77
C ILE A 203 14.52 5.35 5.99
N SER A 204 13.24 5.02 5.80
CA SER A 204 12.26 4.93 6.88
C SER A 204 12.64 3.94 8.00
N SER A 205 13.22 2.77 7.70
CA SER A 205 13.64 1.84 8.78
C SER A 205 14.85 2.35 9.57
N PRO A 206 15.95 2.83 8.97
CA PRO A 206 17.01 3.49 9.72
C PRO A 206 16.49 4.61 10.62
N ILE A 207 15.52 5.40 10.15
CA ILE A 207 14.86 6.44 10.94
C ILE A 207 14.11 5.81 12.13
N GLY A 208 13.30 4.78 11.89
CA GLY A 208 12.60 4.04 12.95
C GLY A 208 13.55 3.47 14.00
N VAL A 209 14.64 2.84 13.57
CA VAL A 209 15.68 2.29 14.47
C VAL A 209 16.29 3.39 15.33
N ALA A 210 16.64 4.53 14.73
CA ALA A 210 17.19 5.65 15.47
C ALA A 210 16.19 6.19 16.52
N ILE A 211 14.91 6.33 16.13
CA ILE A 211 13.84 6.76 17.06
C ILE A 211 13.68 5.73 18.20
N GLY A 212 13.71 4.43 17.88
CA GLY A 212 13.57 3.35 18.86
C GLY A 212 14.70 3.38 19.89
N ILE A 213 15.95 3.50 19.44
CA ILE A 213 17.12 3.60 20.33
C ILE A 213 16.99 4.81 21.26
N VAL A 214 16.54 5.96 20.72
CA VAL A 214 16.34 7.16 21.54
C VAL A 214 15.25 6.93 22.58
N LEU A 215 14.10 6.39 22.19
CA LEU A 215 12.98 6.11 23.10
C LEU A 215 13.36 5.11 24.19
N ASP A 216 14.08 4.04 23.84
CA ASP A 216 14.60 3.06 24.79
C ASP A 216 15.53 3.73 25.82
N SER A 217 16.37 4.66 25.37
CA SER A 217 17.31 5.37 26.25
C SER A 217 16.66 6.42 27.17
N THR A 218 15.47 6.95 26.82
CA THR A 218 14.84 8.07 27.54
C THR A 218 13.63 7.69 28.39
N THR A 219 13.08 6.49 28.23
CA THR A 219 11.79 6.12 28.81
C THR A 219 11.93 4.94 29.79
N GLN A 220 11.03 4.85 30.77
CA GLN A 220 10.99 3.72 31.72
C GLN A 220 10.50 2.46 30.99
N GLY A 221 11.04 1.28 31.31
CA GLY A 221 10.83 0.01 30.58
C GLY A 221 9.36 -0.26 30.19
N HIS A 222 8.44 -0.19 31.15
CA HIS A 222 7.02 -0.46 30.87
C HIS A 222 6.43 0.47 29.78
N ALA A 223 6.80 1.75 29.75
CA ALA A 223 6.29 2.67 28.73
C ALA A 223 6.87 2.38 27.34
N VAL A 224 8.10 1.86 27.26
CA VAL A 224 8.72 1.40 26.02
C VAL A 224 7.99 0.16 25.50
N ASP A 225 7.67 -0.78 26.38
CA ASP A 225 6.99 -2.03 26.03
C ASP A 225 5.55 -1.78 25.52
N TRP A 226 4.82 -0.86 26.17
CA TRP A 226 3.50 -0.42 25.67
C TRP A 226 3.62 0.24 24.29
N THR A 227 4.67 1.03 24.07
CA THR A 227 4.92 1.68 22.77
C THR A 227 5.27 0.63 21.71
N PHE A 228 6.07 -0.38 22.04
CA PHE A 228 6.38 -1.52 21.18
C PHE A 228 5.10 -2.28 20.80
N ALA A 229 4.30 -2.69 21.78
CA ALA A 229 3.11 -3.51 21.55
C ALA A 229 2.06 -2.78 20.69
N ILE A 230 1.83 -1.49 20.96
CA ILE A 230 0.94 -0.65 20.15
C ILE A 230 1.50 -0.47 18.73
N SER A 231 2.80 -0.16 18.62
CA SER A 231 3.46 0.03 17.32
C SER A 231 3.40 -1.24 16.47
N MET A 232 3.65 -2.41 17.05
CA MET A 232 3.60 -3.70 16.34
C MET A 232 2.18 -4.10 15.94
N GLY A 233 1.19 -3.88 16.82
CA GLY A 233 -0.21 -4.12 16.45
C GLY A 233 -0.70 -3.19 15.34
N LEU A 234 -0.24 -1.93 15.28
CA LEU A 234 -0.51 -1.01 14.18
C LEU A 234 0.31 -1.34 12.91
N ALA A 235 1.54 -1.83 13.06
CA ALA A 235 2.36 -2.29 11.94
C ALA A 235 1.75 -3.52 11.24
N CYS A 236 1.17 -4.44 12.01
CA CYS A 236 0.43 -5.60 11.49
C CYS A 236 -0.67 -5.18 10.48
N VAL A 237 -1.32 -4.06 10.74
CA VAL A 237 -2.45 -3.54 9.96
C VAL A 237 -2.01 -2.91 8.64
N SER A 238 -0.86 -2.22 8.64
CA SER A 238 -0.39 -1.50 7.46
C SER A 238 0.08 -2.45 6.33
N LEU A 239 0.30 -3.74 6.61
CA LEU A 239 0.43 -4.79 5.60
C LEU A 239 -0.88 -5.07 4.86
N GLY A 240 -2.03 -4.82 5.49
CA GLY A 240 -3.34 -4.84 4.86
C GLY A 240 -3.47 -3.84 3.71
N ILE A 241 -2.78 -2.69 3.77
CA ILE A 241 -2.70 -1.71 2.67
C ILE A 241 -1.94 -2.30 1.48
N GLY A 242 -0.92 -3.12 1.73
CA GLY A 242 -0.22 -3.87 0.69
C GLY A 242 -1.13 -4.90 0.00
N VAL A 243 -2.00 -5.57 0.78
CA VAL A 243 -3.00 -6.50 0.24
C VAL A 243 -4.09 -5.75 -0.53
N ILE A 244 -4.58 -4.61 -0.03
CA ILE A 244 -5.56 -3.76 -0.73
C ILE A 244 -4.96 -3.22 -2.03
N ALA A 245 -3.69 -2.78 -2.01
CA ALA A 245 -3.00 -2.38 -3.24
C ALA A 245 -2.89 -3.55 -4.23
N VAL A 246 -2.59 -4.77 -3.77
CA VAL A 246 -2.56 -5.98 -4.61
C VAL A 246 -3.95 -6.34 -5.16
N VAL A 247 -5.01 -6.15 -4.38
CA VAL A 247 -6.41 -6.37 -4.81
C VAL A 247 -6.86 -5.31 -5.79
N MET A 248 -6.55 -4.03 -5.54
CA MET A 248 -6.85 -2.92 -6.47
C MET A 248 -6.09 -3.07 -7.80
N ILE A 249 -4.88 -3.64 -7.77
CA ILE A 249 -4.11 -4.01 -8.97
C ILE A 249 -4.76 -5.16 -9.74
N TRP A 250 -5.54 -6.02 -9.08
CA TRP A 250 -6.21 -7.16 -9.72
C TRP A 250 -7.50 -6.74 -10.45
N ASP A 251 -8.18 -5.69 -9.98
CA ASP A 251 -9.42 -5.18 -10.58
C ASP A 251 -9.21 -4.19 -11.75
N THR A 252 -7.96 -3.83 -12.07
CA THR A 252 -7.56 -3.04 -13.26
C THR A 252 -6.89 -3.89 -14.33
#